data_AF-A0A1J3EKB8-F1
#
_entry.id   AF-A0A1J3EKB8-F1
#
_cell.length_a   1.000
_cell.length_b   1.000
_cell.length_c   1.000
_cell.angle_alpha   90.00
_cell.angle_beta   90.00
_cell.angle_gamma   90.00
#
_symmetry.space_group_name_H-M   'P 1'
#
loop_
_entity.id
_entity.type
_entity.pdbx_description
1 polymer ?
#
loop_
_entity_poly.entity_id
_entity_poly.type
_entity_poly.pdbx_seq_one_letter_code
_entity_poly.pdbx_strand_id
1 'polypeptide(L)' 'MENLLGLLRIHVKRGVNLAIRDISSSDPYVVVQSGKQKLKSRVIKHSVNPEWNDDLTLSVTDPNLPIKLTVYDKDLFSA' A
#
# COMPACT_ATOMS: atom_id res chain seq x y z
N MET A 1 -19.30 5.86 20.47
CA MET A 1 -17.88 6.22 20.69
C MET A 1 -17.07 5.21 19.90
N GLU A 2 -16.27 5.66 18.93
CA GLU A 2 -15.37 4.73 18.23
C GLU A 2 -14.35 4.22 19.25
N ASN A 3 -14.40 2.91 19.54
CA ASN A 3 -13.57 2.30 20.57
C ASN A 3 -12.19 2.05 19.96
N LEU A 4 -11.29 3.04 20.07
CA LEU A 4 -9.93 2.93 19.59
C LEU A 4 -9.13 2.04 20.55
N LEU A 5 -8.71 0.87 20.07
CA LEU A 5 -7.91 -0.09 20.85
C LEU A 5 -6.42 0.25 20.79
N GLY A 6 -5.97 0.88 19.71
CA GLY A 6 -4.58 1.29 19.54
C GLY A 6 -4.24 1.70 18.11
N LEU A 7 -2.95 1.91 17.87
CA LEU A 7 -2.40 2.25 16.56
C LEU A 7 -1.50 1.13 16.07
N LEU A 8 -1.68 0.72 14.82
CA LEU A 8 -0.82 -0.24 14.15
C LEU A 8 0.00 0.47 13.08
N ARG A 9 1.31 0.58 13.30
CA ARG A 9 2.26 1.11 12.30
C ARG A 9 2.74 -0.02 11.38
N ILE A 10 2.47 0.11 10.10
CA ILE A 10 2.87 -0.82 9.05
C ILE A 10 4.00 -0.17 8.26
N HIS A 11 5.19 -0.74 8.38
CA HIS A 11 6.37 -0.28 7.66
C HIS A 11 6.50 -1.02 6.31
N VAL A 12 6.09 -0.36 5.24
CA VAL A 12 6.16 -0.88 3.87
C VAL A 12 7.56 -0.65 3.33
N LYS A 13 8.43 -1.66 3.48
CA LYS A 13 9.84 -1.59 3.06
C LYS A 13 10.01 -1.51 1.55
N ARG A 14 9.75 -2.63 0.87
CA ARG A 14 10.03 -2.80 -0.56
C ARG A 14 9.15 -3.86 -1.22
N GLY A 15 9.00 -3.73 -2.53
CA GLY A 15 8.46 -4.76 -3.42
C GLY A 15 9.61 -5.52 -4.09
N VAL A 16 9.38 -6.77 -4.42
CA VAL A 16 10.40 -7.62 -5.06
C VAL A 16 9.75 -8.29 -6.27
N ASN A 17 10.36 -8.08 -7.44
CA ASN A 17 9.96 -8.66 -8.71
C ASN A 17 8.45 -8.55 -8.98
N LEU A 18 7.93 -7.32 -8.86
CA LEU A 18 6.53 -7.01 -9.12
C LEU A 18 6.19 -7.22 -10.60
N ALA A 19 4.91 -7.45 -10.88
CA ALA A 19 4.43 -7.58 -12.25
C ALA A 19 4.66 -6.28 -13.03
N ILE A 20 5.16 -6.39 -14.26
CA ILE A 20 5.22 -5.31 -15.25
C ILE A 20 3.80 -5.05 -15.75
N ARG A 21 3.35 -3.80 -15.62
CA ARG A 21 2.02 -3.34 -16.08
C ARG A 21 2.09 -2.17 -17.07
N ASP A 22 3.27 -1.55 -17.24
CA ASP A 22 3.62 -0.72 -18.40
C ASP A 22 4.34 -1.53 -19.50
N ILE A 23 5.01 -0.84 -20.44
CA ILE A 23 5.80 -1.42 -21.54
C ILE A 23 6.96 -2.29 -21.00
N SER A 24 7.70 -1.79 -20.01
CA SER A 24 8.93 -2.43 -19.51
C SER A 24 9.07 -2.43 -17.99
N SER A 25 8.17 -1.76 -17.28
CA SER A 25 8.22 -1.63 -15.82
C SER A 25 6.81 -1.39 -15.25
N SER A 26 6.74 -0.88 -14.03
CA SER A 26 5.57 -0.27 -13.41
C SER A 26 5.97 0.93 -12.55
N ASP A 27 4.99 1.74 -12.19
CA ASP A 27 4.98 2.79 -11.19
C ASP A 27 4.24 2.34 -9.91
N PRO A 28 4.76 1.35 -9.14
CA PRO A 28 3.97 0.70 -8.10
C PRO A 28 3.78 1.54 -6.83
N TYR A 29 2.59 1.40 -6.24
CA TYR A 29 2.26 1.87 -4.89
C TYR A 29 1.42 0.84 -4.14
N VAL A 30 1.50 0.85 -2.81
CA VAL A 30 0.79 -0.07 -1.93
C VAL A 30 -0.39 0.64 -1.30
N VAL A 31 -1.55 -0.01 -1.37
CA VAL A 31 -2.75 0.37 -0.64
C VAL A 31 -2.89 -0.59 0.55
N VAL A 32 -2.96 -0.02 1.75
CA VAL A 32 -3.26 -0.76 2.97
C VAL A 32 -4.70 -0.45 3.37
N GLN A 33 -5.51 -1.49 3.55
CA GLN A 33 -6.91 -1.35 3.93
C GLN A 33 -7.25 -2.23 5.14
N SER A 34 -7.94 -1.68 6.13
CA SER A 34 -8.58 -2.43 7.22
C SER A 34 -9.96 -1.85 7.49
N GLY A 35 -11.00 -2.67 7.27
CA GLY A 35 -12.39 -2.20 7.28
C GLY A 35 -12.62 -1.01 6.34
N LYS A 36 -13.00 0.14 6.92
CA LYS A 36 -13.24 1.41 6.20
C LYS A 36 -11.99 2.27 6.04
N GLN A 37 -10.90 1.97 6.75
CA GLN A 37 -9.66 2.75 6.67
C GLN A 37 -8.84 2.31 5.47
N LYS A 38 -8.32 3.28 4.72
CA LYS A 38 -7.50 3.06 3.53
C LYS A 38 -6.34 4.06 3.52
N LEU A 39 -5.12 3.55 3.53
CA LEU A 39 -3.89 4.32 3.42
C LEU A 39 -3.13 3.93 2.17
N LYS A 40 -2.29 4.82 1.65
CA LYS A 40 -1.50 4.61 0.44
C LYS A 40 -0.05 4.98 0.70
N SER A 41 0.87 4.19 0.17
CA SER A 41 2.28 4.57 0.07
C SER A 41 2.47 5.63 -1.03
N ARG A 42 3.66 6.21 -1.07
CA ARG A 42 4.17 6.91 -2.24
C ARG A 42 4.25 5.97 -3.44
N VAL A 43 4.28 6.57 -4.62
CA VAL A 43 4.50 5.88 -5.89
C VAL A 43 5.98 5.90 -6.18
N ILE A 44 6.56 4.75 -6.48
CA ILE A 44 7.93 4.67 -7.02
C ILE A 44 7.81 4.51 -8.51
N LYS A 45 8.44 5.38 -9.29
CA LYS A 45 8.35 5.32 -10.75
C LYS A 45 9.30 4.29 -11.34
N HIS A 46 8.88 3.62 -12.40
CA HIS A 46 9.67 2.78 -13.28
C HIS A 46 10.55 1.78 -12.51
N SER A 47 9.94 1.02 -11.59
CA SER A 47 10.63 -0.05 -10.87
C SER A 47 9.72 -1.20 -10.48
N VAL A 48 10.10 -2.43 -10.87
CA VAL A 48 9.51 -3.67 -10.36
C VAL A 48 10.14 -4.15 -9.03
N ASN A 49 11.16 -3.44 -8.53
CA ASN A 49 11.76 -3.66 -7.21
C ASN A 49 11.75 -2.35 -6.41
N PRO A 50 10.57 -1.77 -6.13
CA PRO A 50 10.47 -0.46 -5.50
C PRO A 50 10.88 -0.52 -4.03
N GLU A 51 11.60 0.50 -3.56
CA GLU A 51 11.84 0.75 -2.14
C GLU A 51 10.98 1.93 -1.67
N TRP A 52 9.85 1.62 -1.01
CA TRP A 52 8.96 2.64 -0.47
C TRP A 52 9.50 3.20 0.85
N ASN A 53 9.87 2.33 1.79
CA ASN A 53 10.27 2.69 3.16
C ASN A 53 9.26 3.65 3.83
N ASP A 54 7.96 3.43 3.57
CA ASP A 54 6.88 4.26 4.09
C ASP A 54 6.28 3.65 5.36
N ASP A 55 6.03 4.49 6.37
CA ASP A 55 5.27 4.13 7.56
C ASP A 55 3.80 4.53 7.41
N LEU A 56 2.90 3.55 7.40
CA LEU A 56 1.45 3.76 7.34
C LEU A 56 0.81 3.34 8.66
N THR A 57 0.12 4.25 9.35
CA THR A 57 -0.45 4.00 10.68
C THR A 57 -1.97 3.88 10.63
N LEU A 58 -2.50 2.70 10.94
CA LEU A 58 -3.94 2.44 11.05
C LEU A 58 -4.41 2.57 12.50
N SER A 59 -5.64 3.06 12.67
CA SER A 59 -6.36 2.99 13.95
C SER A 59 -7.02 1.61 14.09
N VAL A 60 -6.70 0.86 15.14
CA VAL A 60 -7.33 -0.45 15.37
C VAL A 60 -8.58 -0.26 16.21
N THR A 61 -9.75 -0.54 15.62
CA THR A 61 -11.04 -0.52 16.32
C THR A 61 -11.60 -1.92 16.56
N ASP A 62 -11.26 -2.88 15.69
CA ASP A 62 -11.58 -4.31 15.82
C ASP A 62 -10.38 -5.13 15.33
N PRO A 63 -9.74 -5.94 16.19
CA PRO A 63 -8.57 -6.73 15.82
C PRO A 63 -8.90 -7.91 14.91
N ASN A 64 -10.19 -8.26 14.75
CA ASN A 64 -10.62 -9.31 13.83
C ASN A 64 -10.71 -8.84 12.37
N LEU A 65 -10.63 -7.53 12.13
CA LEU A 65 -10.65 -7.00 10.77
C LEU A 65 -9.32 -7.30 10.05
N PRO A 66 -9.38 -7.95 8.87
CA PRO A 66 -8.17 -8.29 8.13
C PRO A 66 -7.51 -7.02 7.56
N ILE A 67 -6.19 -7.01 7.56
CA ILE A 67 -5.38 -6.02 6.88
C ILE A 67 -5.11 -6.52 5.46
N LYS A 68 -5.64 -5.81 4.48
CA LYS A 68 -5.44 -6.10 3.06
C LYS A 68 -4.36 -5.17 2.50
N LEU A 69 -3.33 -5.77 1.91
CA LEU A 69 -2.30 -5.07 1.16
C LEU A 69 -2.52 -5.36 -0.33
N THR A 70 -2.72 -4.31 -1.12
CA THR A 70 -2.86 -4.44 -2.57
C THR A 70 -1.87 -3.51 -3.24
N VAL A 71 -1.09 -4.06 -4.17
CA VAL A 71 -0.17 -3.28 -5.02
C VAL A 71 -0.90 -2.89 -6.29
N TYR A 72 -0.78 -1.63 -6.67
CA TYR A 72 -1.33 -1.09 -7.90
C TYR A 72 -0.22 -0.44 -8.71
N ASP A 73 -0.39 -0.41 -10.04
CA ASP A 73 0.38 0.45 -10.92
C ASP A 73 -0.30 1.83 -11.03
N LYS A 74 0.48 2.90 -11.14
CA LYS A 74 -0.05 4.25 -11.32
C LYS A 74 0.21 4.72 -12.75
N ASP A 75 -0.81 4.56 -13.58
CA ASP A 75 -0.77 5.07 -14.95
C ASP A 75 -1.39 6.46 -15.01
N LEU A 76 -0.74 7.38 -15.74
CA LEU A 76 -1.29 8.72 -16.00
C LEU A 76 -2.30 8.71 -17.15
N PHE A 77 -2.17 7.77 -18.08
CA PHE A 77 -3.06 7.60 -19.23
C PHE A 77 -3.19 6.10 -19.50
N SER A 78 -4.36 5.53 -19.20
CA SER A 78 -4.77 4.26 -19.77
C SER A 78 -5.15 4.52 -21.23
N ALA A 79 -4.41 3.93 -22.17
CA ALA A 79 -4.78 3.89 -23.58
C ALA A 79 -6.04 3.04 -23.81
#